data_AF-A0A0C4E8A9-F1
#
_entry.id   AF-A0A0C4E8A9-F1
#
_cell.length_a   1.000
_cell.length_b   1.000
_cell.length_c   1.000
_cell.angle_alpha   90.00
_cell.angle_beta   90.00
_cell.angle_gamma   90.00
#
_symmetry.space_group_name_H-M   'P 1'
#
loop_
_entity.id
_entity.type
_entity.pdbx_description
1 polymer ?
#
loop_
_entity_poly.entity_id
_entity_poly.type
_entity_poly.pdbx_seq_one_letter_code
_entity_poly.pdbx_strand_id
1 'polypeptide(L)'
;MDETRKKARQSSIADTAMTMGYERQSYRFDAGPLGHIQGLTVTSGDGVPAVHYFGGLPYALPPTGEWRFRVPRRLPPDHQYGTAAEPGQFSNDTRICPQPPSSNTPPASAVDEDCLQLNIWVPAGPAPPSGWPVCFWIHGGFLQVGSANAGPEALAPLLSDGGSAFRAVVVMPAYRLNVLGFLAGRELAAEAAARGEAAGNMGLWDQRAALEWTRDRIACFGGDPANITVAGYSAGAYSAFQQLAHELWRVAPDRACIRRVAMFSNGPGTTPKTVAEAAGAVRRAPRAARIDAQL
;
A
#
# COMPACT_ATOMS: atom_id res chain seq x y z
N MET A 1 20.22 38.50 45.95
CA MET A 1 18.83 38.98 46.04
C MET A 1 18.51 39.56 44.67
N ASP A 2 17.81 38.90 43.75
CA ASP A 2 16.91 37.77 43.84
C ASP A 2 17.03 36.97 42.52
N GLU A 3 17.50 35.73 42.61
CA GLU A 3 17.84 34.84 41.49
C GLU A 3 16.82 33.69 41.35
N THR A 4 15.63 33.83 41.97
CA THR A 4 14.80 32.65 42.31
C THR A 4 13.40 32.61 41.70
N ARG A 5 13.06 33.47 40.72
CA ARG A 5 11.70 33.51 40.15
C ARG A 5 11.52 33.20 38.66
N LYS A 6 12.56 32.69 37.96
CA LYS A 6 12.49 32.37 36.52
C LYS A 6 12.83 30.92 36.15
N LYS A 7 12.56 29.96 37.04
CA LYS A 7 12.41 28.55 36.69
C LYS A 7 10.99 28.10 37.02
N ALA A 8 10.14 27.92 36.01
CA ALA A 8 9.07 26.90 35.96
C ALA A 8 8.03 27.24 34.86
N ARG A 9 8.28 26.82 33.63
CA ARG A 9 7.29 26.33 32.63
C ARG A 9 7.94 26.30 31.25
N GLN A 10 8.64 25.22 30.96
CA GLN A 10 8.88 24.80 29.59
C GLN A 10 8.77 23.28 29.57
N SER A 11 7.51 22.85 29.57
CA SER A 11 7.09 21.46 29.34
C SER A 11 5.88 21.49 28.41
N SER A 12 5.78 20.43 27.61
CA SER A 12 4.69 20.00 26.72
C SER A 12 4.69 20.53 25.29
N ILE A 13 5.20 19.69 24.38
CA ILE A 13 4.42 18.95 23.36
C ILE A 13 3.21 19.74 22.80
N ALA A 14 3.30 20.14 21.53
CA ALA A 14 2.29 19.91 20.49
C ALA A 14 2.72 20.64 19.20
N ASP A 15 3.36 19.93 18.28
CA ASP A 15 3.40 20.35 16.87
C ASP A 15 2.06 19.95 16.23
N THR A 16 1.04 20.78 16.43
CA THR A 16 -0.26 20.63 15.75
C THR A 16 -0.13 21.19 14.35
N ALA A 17 0.29 20.38 13.38
CA ALA A 17 0.15 20.71 11.98
C ALA A 17 -1.33 20.59 11.58
N MET A 18 -2.07 21.69 11.60
CA MET A 18 -3.42 21.77 11.04
C MET A 18 -3.31 21.74 9.51
N THR A 19 -3.68 20.62 8.89
CA THR A 19 -4.00 20.59 7.46
C THR A 19 -5.33 19.86 7.32
N MET A 20 -6.34 20.56 6.80
CA MET A 20 -7.74 20.10 6.66
C MET A 20 -8.50 19.75 7.95
N GLY A 21 -8.42 20.55 9.01
CA GLY A 21 -9.33 20.39 10.16
C GLY A 21 -9.30 19.00 10.81
N TYR A 22 -8.21 18.25 10.65
CA TYR A 22 -7.96 16.99 11.34
C TYR A 22 -6.83 17.19 12.36
N GLU A 23 -6.96 16.53 13.51
CA GLU A 23 -5.95 16.47 14.56
C GLU A 23 -5.34 15.07 14.63
N ARG A 24 -4.03 14.98 14.90
CA ARG A 24 -3.30 13.73 15.04
C ARG A 24 -2.91 13.52 16.50
N GLN A 25 -3.19 12.34 17.04
CA GLN A 25 -2.83 11.95 18.39
C GLN A 25 -2.13 10.60 18.38
N SER A 26 -1.10 10.39 19.21
CA SER A 26 -0.44 9.10 19.30
C SER A 26 -1.41 8.02 19.76
N TYR A 27 -1.39 6.87 19.08
CA TYR A 27 -2.27 5.74 19.36
C TYR A 27 -1.45 4.50 19.67
N ARG A 28 -1.45 4.06 20.93
CA ARG A 28 -0.86 2.78 21.32
C ARG A 28 -1.85 1.66 21.04
N PHE A 29 -1.39 0.65 20.32
CA PHE A 29 -2.20 -0.43 19.81
C PHE A 29 -1.53 -1.78 20.12
N ASP A 30 -2.31 -2.68 20.72
CA ASP A 30 -1.92 -4.08 20.88
C ASP A 30 -2.31 -4.85 19.61
N ALA A 31 -1.33 -5.17 18.78
CA ALA A 31 -1.53 -5.94 17.54
C ALA A 31 -1.45 -7.46 17.79
N GLY A 32 -1.60 -7.90 19.04
CA GLY A 32 -1.60 -9.29 19.45
C GLY A 32 -0.27 -9.97 19.16
N PRO A 33 -0.21 -11.03 18.32
CA PRO A 33 1.04 -11.74 18.00
C PRO A 33 2.13 -10.87 17.36
N LEU A 34 1.77 -9.71 16.79
CA LEU A 34 2.71 -8.76 16.21
C LEU A 34 3.34 -7.82 17.24
N GLY A 35 2.96 -7.95 18.52
CA GLY A 35 3.43 -7.09 19.60
C GLY A 35 2.68 -5.76 19.67
N HIS A 36 3.30 -4.78 20.32
CA HIS A 36 2.71 -3.46 20.52
C HIS A 36 3.31 -2.44 19.57
N ILE A 37 2.44 -1.61 19.00
CA ILE A 37 2.81 -0.56 18.04
C ILE A 37 2.22 0.79 18.46
N GLN A 38 2.92 1.86 18.11
CA GLN A 38 2.47 3.23 18.27
C GLN A 38 2.21 3.84 16.89
N GLY A 39 0.94 4.00 16.54
CA GLY A 39 0.48 4.71 15.35
C GLY A 39 -0.13 6.07 15.71
N LEU A 40 -1.10 6.51 14.91
CA LEU A 40 -1.85 7.73 15.12
C LEU A 40 -3.35 7.47 15.10
N THR A 41 -4.11 8.19 15.92
CA THR A 41 -5.53 8.44 15.69
C THR A 41 -5.65 9.78 14.99
N VAL A 42 -6.39 9.82 13.89
CA VAL A 42 -6.75 11.04 13.17
C VAL A 42 -8.20 11.36 13.51
N THR A 43 -8.44 12.54 14.06
CA THR A 43 -9.73 13.01 14.56
C THR A 43 -10.21 14.19 13.72
N SER A 44 -11.46 14.19 13.27
CA SER A 44 -12.04 15.33 12.54
C SER A 44 -12.26 16.53 13.45
N GLY A 45 -12.46 17.71 12.86
CA GLY A 45 -12.57 18.98 13.61
C GLY A 45 -13.80 19.09 14.51
N ASP A 46 -14.76 18.18 14.38
CA ASP A 46 -15.89 17.98 15.29
C ASP A 46 -15.57 17.06 16.49
N GLY A 47 -14.32 16.59 16.61
CA GLY A 47 -13.84 15.77 17.71
C GLY A 47 -14.08 14.27 17.56
N VAL A 48 -14.59 13.82 16.40
CA VAL A 48 -14.86 12.40 16.15
C VAL A 48 -13.62 11.71 15.58
N PRO A 49 -13.12 10.62 16.19
CA PRO A 49 -12.06 9.82 15.58
C PRO A 49 -12.52 9.31 14.21
N ALA A 50 -11.71 9.56 13.18
CA ALA A 50 -12.02 9.17 11.80
C ALA A 50 -11.29 7.88 11.41
N VAL A 51 -9.97 7.81 11.67
CA VAL A 51 -9.13 6.65 11.33
C VAL A 51 -8.01 6.44 12.33
N HIS A 52 -7.58 5.19 12.49
CA HIS A 52 -6.26 4.87 13.04
C HIS A 52 -5.28 4.63 11.88
N TYR A 53 -4.11 5.25 11.96
CA TYR A 53 -3.06 5.18 10.96
C TYR A 53 -1.82 4.50 11.54
N PHE A 54 -1.28 3.53 10.81
CA PHE A 54 -0.02 2.86 11.11
C PHE A 54 0.85 2.90 9.86
N GLY A 55 1.88 3.74 9.86
CA GLY A 55 2.72 3.96 8.70
C GLY A 55 4.14 3.41 8.86
N GLY A 56 4.70 2.92 7.77
CA GLY A 56 6.08 2.43 7.72
C GLY A 56 6.32 1.05 8.32
N LEU A 57 5.31 0.16 8.37
CA LEU A 57 5.48 -1.20 8.90
C LEU A 57 6.23 -2.07 7.89
N PRO A 58 7.38 -2.67 8.24
CA PRO A 58 8.02 -3.66 7.37
C PRO A 58 7.08 -4.84 7.11
N TYR A 59 6.94 -5.27 5.85
CA TYR A 59 6.24 -6.50 5.49
C TYR A 59 7.18 -7.61 5.01
N ALA A 60 8.43 -7.25 4.72
CA ALA A 60 9.50 -8.14 4.28
C ALA A 60 10.85 -7.69 4.85
N LEU A 61 11.86 -8.56 4.82
CA LEU A 61 13.23 -8.18 5.17
C LEU A 61 13.83 -7.23 4.12
N PRO A 62 14.79 -6.36 4.50
CA PRO A 62 15.38 -5.38 3.59
C PRO A 62 15.96 -6.04 2.33
N PRO A 63 15.65 -5.53 1.12
CA PRO A 63 16.17 -6.04 -0.14
C PRO A 63 17.50 -5.35 -0.49
N THR A 64 18.45 -5.30 0.44
CA THR A 64 19.72 -4.58 0.28
C THR A 64 20.89 -5.53 0.05
N GLY A 65 22.01 -4.99 -0.47
CA GLY A 65 23.23 -5.77 -0.69
C GLY A 65 23.03 -6.95 -1.63
N GLU A 66 23.35 -8.16 -1.16
CA GLU A 66 23.17 -9.41 -1.94
C GLU A 66 21.69 -9.74 -2.26
N TRP A 67 20.73 -9.04 -1.63
CA TRP A 67 19.29 -9.26 -1.82
C TRP A 67 18.64 -8.29 -2.83
N ARG A 68 19.42 -7.34 -3.37
CA ARG A 68 18.93 -6.21 -4.20
C ARG A 68 18.03 -6.60 -5.37
N PHE A 69 18.40 -7.65 -6.10
CA PHE A 69 17.67 -8.10 -7.30
C PHE A 69 17.00 -9.46 -7.11
N ARG A 70 16.74 -9.84 -5.85
CA ARG A 70 16.18 -11.14 -5.48
C ARG A 70 14.76 -11.00 -4.97
N VAL A 71 14.04 -12.12 -4.95
CA VAL A 71 12.69 -12.20 -4.40
C VAL A 71 12.68 -11.71 -2.95
N PRO A 72 11.64 -10.95 -2.53
CA PRO A 72 11.54 -10.46 -1.17
C PRO A 72 11.46 -11.62 -0.20
N ARG A 73 12.13 -11.48 0.94
CA ARG A 73 12.11 -12.48 2.01
C ARG A 73 11.06 -12.12 3.04
N ARG A 74 10.24 -13.09 3.41
CA ARG A 74 9.26 -12.94 4.49
C ARG A 74 9.94 -12.59 5.81
N LEU A 75 9.25 -11.82 6.64
CA LEU A 75 9.62 -11.68 8.04
C LEU A 75 9.49 -13.04 8.74
N PRO A 76 10.28 -13.28 9.81
CA PRO A 76 10.11 -14.47 10.65
C PRO A 76 8.65 -14.62 11.13
N PRO A 77 8.10 -15.85 11.22
CA PRO A 77 6.72 -16.08 11.65
C PRO A 77 6.38 -15.49 13.03
N ASP A 78 7.37 -15.44 13.92
CA ASP A 78 7.35 -14.92 15.29
C ASP A 78 7.81 -13.46 15.39
N HIS A 79 7.98 -12.76 14.26
CA HIS A 79 8.37 -11.36 14.25
C HIS A 79 7.35 -10.49 15.01
N GLN A 80 7.87 -9.69 15.94
CA GLN A 80 7.13 -8.68 16.68
C GLN A 80 7.73 -7.30 16.39
N TYR A 81 6.86 -6.30 16.26
CA TYR A 81 7.27 -4.93 15.98
C TYR A 81 7.68 -4.15 17.23
N GLY A 82 7.26 -4.59 18.42
CA GLY A 82 7.60 -3.95 19.68
C GLY A 82 6.95 -4.63 20.87
N THR A 83 7.36 -4.22 22.07
CA THR A 83 6.85 -4.77 23.34
C THR A 83 5.90 -3.76 24.00
N ALA A 84 5.13 -4.19 25.00
CA ALA A 84 4.27 -3.28 25.75
C ALA A 84 5.04 -2.12 26.42
N ALA A 85 6.29 -2.36 26.83
CA ALA A 85 7.16 -1.35 27.41
C ALA A 85 7.78 -0.44 26.34
N GLU A 86 8.14 -1.02 25.19
CA GLU A 86 8.80 -0.34 24.07
C GLU A 86 8.05 -0.64 22.77
N PRO A 87 6.93 0.05 22.51
CA PRO A 87 6.15 -0.18 21.30
C PRO A 87 6.92 0.29 20.06
N GLY A 88 6.80 -0.47 18.97
CA GLY A 88 7.38 -0.07 17.69
C GLY A 88 6.74 1.20 17.16
N GLN A 89 7.53 2.10 16.59
CA GLN A 89 7.09 3.45 16.21
C GLN A 89 6.68 3.49 14.73
N PHE A 90 5.38 3.57 14.47
CA PHE A 90 4.78 3.54 13.13
C PHE A 90 3.77 4.68 12.93
N SER A 91 4.19 5.88 13.33
CA SER A 91 3.43 7.12 13.13
C SER A 91 3.88 7.92 11.91
N ASN A 92 4.91 7.45 11.21
CA ASN A 92 5.52 8.11 10.05
C ASN A 92 5.17 7.36 8.77
N ASP A 93 5.43 8.00 7.64
CA ASP A 93 5.29 7.38 6.32
C ASP A 93 6.33 6.26 6.05
N THR A 94 6.06 5.42 5.06
CA THR A 94 7.06 4.46 4.54
C THR A 94 8.30 5.18 4.04
N ARG A 95 9.46 4.50 4.11
CA ARG A 95 10.59 4.83 3.26
C ARG A 95 10.21 4.70 1.78
N ILE A 96 10.69 5.64 0.98
CA ILE A 96 10.39 5.71 -0.44
C ILE A 96 11.46 4.92 -1.19
N CYS A 97 11.05 3.97 -2.03
CA CYS A 97 12.00 3.19 -2.82
C CYS A 97 12.79 4.09 -3.79
N PRO A 98 14.07 3.76 -4.08
CA PRO A 98 14.89 4.55 -4.97
C PRO A 98 14.26 4.66 -6.36
N GLN A 99 14.21 5.87 -6.87
CA GLN A 99 13.52 6.21 -8.11
C GLN A 99 14.17 7.44 -8.74
N PRO A 100 14.06 7.61 -10.08
CA PRO A 100 14.63 8.76 -10.75
C PRO A 100 13.85 10.04 -10.37
N PRO A 101 14.46 11.24 -10.54
CA PRO A 101 13.75 12.48 -10.40
C PRO A 101 12.49 12.52 -11.27
N SER A 102 11.42 13.11 -10.74
CA SER A 102 10.14 13.32 -11.41
C SER A 102 9.52 14.65 -11.00
N SER A 103 8.32 14.94 -11.51
CA SER A 103 7.57 16.14 -11.10
C SER A 103 7.31 16.19 -9.59
N ASN A 104 7.27 15.04 -8.92
CA ASN A 104 7.10 14.91 -7.47
C ASN A 104 8.30 14.17 -6.88
N THR A 105 9.50 14.75 -7.03
CA THR A 105 10.73 14.14 -6.50
C THR A 105 10.71 14.15 -4.97
N PRO A 106 10.85 12.98 -4.31
CA PRO A 106 10.88 12.92 -2.86
C PRO A 106 12.16 13.54 -2.29
N PRO A 107 12.15 14.04 -1.05
CA PRO A 107 13.37 14.48 -0.38
C PRO A 107 14.33 13.29 -0.22
N ALA A 108 15.62 13.52 -0.43
CA ALA A 108 16.64 12.46 -0.40
C ALA A 108 16.65 11.69 0.94
N SER A 109 16.34 12.35 2.06
CA SER A 109 16.25 11.73 3.39
C SER A 109 15.09 10.74 3.56
N ALA A 110 14.12 10.75 2.65
CA ALA A 110 13.01 9.79 2.65
C ALA A 110 13.29 8.56 1.79
N VAL A 111 14.33 8.60 0.95
CA VAL A 111 14.65 7.54 -0.01
C VAL A 111 15.61 6.53 0.61
N ASP A 112 15.25 5.24 0.56
CA ASP A 112 16.06 4.14 1.08
C ASP A 112 15.78 2.85 0.29
N GLU A 113 16.78 1.97 0.13
CA GLU A 113 16.54 0.62 -0.42
C GLU A 113 15.80 -0.28 0.58
N ASP A 114 15.90 -0.01 1.88
CA ASP A 114 15.06 -0.62 2.91
C ASP A 114 13.65 0.01 2.91
N CYS A 115 12.92 -0.22 1.82
CA CYS A 115 11.61 0.37 1.55
C CYS A 115 10.45 -0.63 1.49
N LEU A 116 10.66 -1.90 1.85
CA LEU A 116 9.59 -2.92 1.84
C LEU A 116 8.69 -2.80 3.07
N GLN A 117 7.99 -1.66 3.10
CA GLN A 117 7.11 -1.22 4.17
C GLN A 117 5.71 -0.91 3.63
N LEU A 118 4.72 -0.88 4.51
CA LEU A 118 3.34 -0.53 4.18
C LEU A 118 2.74 0.45 5.18
N ASN A 119 1.72 1.15 4.71
CA ASN A 119 0.87 2.02 5.50
C ASN A 119 -0.53 1.39 5.63
N ILE A 120 -1.13 1.49 6.80
CA ILE A 120 -2.46 0.94 7.11
C ILE A 120 -3.34 2.06 7.65
N TRP A 121 -4.52 2.22 7.06
CA TRP A 121 -5.61 3.04 7.61
C TRP A 121 -6.74 2.11 8.04
N VAL A 122 -7.16 2.25 9.29
CA VAL A 122 -8.26 1.49 9.89
C VAL A 122 -9.38 2.48 10.20
N PRO A 123 -10.63 2.26 9.74
CA PRO A 123 -11.76 3.10 10.15
C PRO A 123 -11.88 3.14 11.68
N ALA A 124 -11.99 4.33 12.24
CA ALA A 124 -12.30 4.46 13.66
C ALA A 124 -13.78 4.10 13.87
N GLY A 125 -14.05 3.21 14.84
CA GLY A 125 -15.39 2.72 15.13
C GLY A 125 -15.45 1.18 15.23
N PRO A 126 -16.62 0.64 15.62
CA PRO A 126 -16.78 -0.80 15.78
C PRO A 126 -16.73 -1.51 14.44
N ALA A 127 -15.82 -2.46 14.31
CA ALA A 127 -15.76 -3.35 13.14
C ALA A 127 -16.98 -4.29 13.09
N PRO A 128 -17.39 -4.75 11.90
CA PRO A 128 -18.32 -5.86 11.76
C PRO A 128 -17.80 -7.13 12.48
N PRO A 129 -18.67 -8.10 12.83
CA PRO A 129 -18.23 -9.34 13.49
C PRO A 129 -17.16 -10.12 12.72
N SER A 130 -17.14 -10.02 11.38
CA SER A 130 -16.14 -10.65 10.52
C SER A 130 -14.85 -9.83 10.34
N GLY A 131 -14.80 -8.60 10.88
CA GLY A 131 -13.79 -7.59 10.56
C GLY A 131 -14.21 -6.68 9.40
N TRP A 132 -13.46 -5.58 9.22
CA TRP A 132 -13.62 -4.66 8.09
C TRP A 132 -13.22 -5.32 6.77
N PRO A 133 -13.95 -5.11 5.66
CA PRO A 133 -13.42 -5.40 4.33
C PRO A 133 -12.04 -4.76 4.13
N VAL A 134 -11.17 -5.40 3.35
CA VAL A 134 -9.79 -4.91 3.15
C VAL A 134 -9.61 -4.42 1.72
N CYS A 135 -9.12 -3.19 1.56
CA CYS A 135 -8.67 -2.63 0.28
C CYS A 135 -7.14 -2.62 0.26
N PHE A 136 -6.55 -3.53 -0.50
CA PHE A 136 -5.12 -3.56 -0.75
C PHE A 136 -4.81 -2.71 -1.98
N TRP A 137 -4.33 -1.49 -1.77
CA TRP A 137 -4.17 -0.47 -2.81
C TRP A 137 -2.72 -0.33 -3.27
N ILE A 138 -2.48 -0.59 -4.56
CA ILE A 138 -1.16 -0.50 -5.20
C ILE A 138 -1.04 0.86 -5.91
N HIS A 139 -0.01 1.62 -5.55
CA HIS A 139 0.24 2.93 -6.15
C HIS A 139 0.65 2.84 -7.63
N GLY A 140 0.47 3.93 -8.37
CA GLY A 140 0.87 4.06 -9.77
C GLY A 140 2.30 4.57 -9.95
N GLY A 141 2.61 5.09 -11.15
CA GLY A 141 3.90 5.71 -11.48
C GLY A 141 4.76 4.91 -12.47
N PHE A 142 4.12 4.26 -13.46
CA PHE A 142 4.76 3.55 -14.57
C PHE A 142 5.73 2.43 -14.14
N LEU A 143 5.66 1.97 -12.89
CA LEU A 143 6.65 1.06 -12.27
C LEU A 143 8.05 1.70 -12.11
N GLN A 144 8.16 3.01 -12.29
CA GLN A 144 9.41 3.78 -12.28
C GLN A 144 9.51 4.71 -11.07
N VAL A 145 8.38 5.30 -10.67
CA VAL A 145 8.25 6.31 -9.60
C VAL A 145 7.00 6.06 -8.77
N GLY A 146 6.81 6.80 -7.69
CA GLY A 146 5.64 6.72 -6.81
C GLY A 146 6.00 6.28 -5.39
N SER A 147 5.00 6.28 -4.50
CA SER A 147 5.12 5.77 -3.14
C SER A 147 3.75 5.38 -2.58
N ALA A 148 3.75 4.68 -1.44
CA ALA A 148 2.57 4.36 -0.65
C ALA A 148 2.10 5.50 0.28
N ASN A 149 2.75 6.66 0.21
CA ASN A 149 2.56 7.74 1.17
C ASN A 149 1.51 8.73 0.65
N ALA A 150 0.43 8.87 1.42
CA ALA A 150 -0.63 9.85 1.17
C ALA A 150 -0.80 10.83 2.35
N GLY A 151 -0.17 10.56 3.50
CA GLY A 151 -0.36 11.27 4.76
C GLY A 151 -1.47 10.65 5.63
N PRO A 152 -1.39 10.76 6.97
CA PRO A 152 -2.33 10.09 7.89
C PRO A 152 -3.82 10.45 7.64
N GLU A 153 -4.10 11.72 7.35
CA GLU A 153 -5.46 12.25 7.17
C GLU A 153 -6.07 12.02 5.78
N ALA A 154 -5.27 11.58 4.79
CA ALA A 154 -5.71 11.57 3.39
C ALA A 154 -6.94 10.71 3.12
N LEU A 155 -7.11 9.64 3.91
CA LEU A 155 -8.26 8.73 3.79
C LEU A 155 -9.33 8.98 4.85
N ALA A 156 -9.14 9.94 5.77
CA ALA A 156 -10.10 10.21 6.84
C ALA A 156 -11.50 10.59 6.31
N PRO A 157 -11.66 11.44 5.28
CA PRO A 157 -12.99 11.72 4.71
C PRO A 157 -13.64 10.50 4.05
N LEU A 158 -12.83 9.59 3.51
CA LEU A 158 -13.31 8.39 2.81
C LEU A 158 -13.71 7.28 3.78
N LEU A 159 -13.05 7.18 4.94
CA LEU A 159 -13.20 6.08 5.89
C LEU A 159 -14.04 6.42 7.13
N SER A 160 -14.33 7.71 7.35
CA SER A 160 -15.15 8.15 8.48
C SER A 160 -16.63 7.82 8.31
N ASP A 161 -17.33 7.72 9.44
CA ASP A 161 -18.76 7.43 9.50
C ASP A 161 -19.65 8.57 8.94
N GLY A 162 -19.09 9.76 8.69
CA GLY A 162 -19.81 11.00 8.35
C GLY A 162 -20.34 11.12 6.91
N GLY A 163 -20.41 10.04 6.13
CA GLY A 163 -21.07 10.08 4.80
C GLY A 163 -20.51 9.17 3.71
N SER A 164 -19.47 8.38 3.99
CA SER A 164 -18.93 7.41 3.02
C SER A 164 -19.46 6.00 3.30
N ALA A 165 -19.95 5.34 2.24
CA ALA A 165 -20.25 3.90 2.30
C ALA A 165 -18.97 3.03 2.27
N PHE A 166 -17.81 3.64 1.98
CA PHE A 166 -16.54 2.95 1.86
C PHE A 166 -15.87 2.80 3.24
N ARG A 167 -16.32 1.83 4.04
CA ARG A 167 -15.68 1.48 5.31
C ARG A 167 -14.86 0.20 5.16
N ALA A 168 -13.54 0.38 5.01
CA ALA A 168 -12.60 -0.71 4.79
C ALA A 168 -11.25 -0.38 5.45
N VAL A 169 -10.53 -1.41 5.90
CA VAL A 169 -9.11 -1.27 6.20
C VAL A 169 -8.37 -1.09 4.88
N VAL A 170 -7.59 -0.03 4.74
CA VAL A 170 -6.80 0.25 3.54
C VAL A 170 -5.34 -0.03 3.81
N VAL A 171 -4.73 -0.89 3.01
CA VAL A 171 -3.30 -1.23 3.07
C VAL A 171 -2.61 -0.77 1.81
N MET A 172 -1.58 0.07 1.94
CA MET A 172 -0.77 0.55 0.82
C MET A 172 0.69 0.13 1.00
N PRO A 173 1.22 -0.79 0.18
CA PRO A 173 2.63 -1.15 0.24
C PRO A 173 3.49 -0.29 -0.67
N ALA A 174 4.68 0.05 -0.20
CA ALA A 174 5.78 0.45 -1.08
C ALA A 174 6.41 -0.82 -1.68
N TYR A 175 6.89 -0.73 -2.93
CA TYR A 175 7.51 -1.83 -3.66
C TYR A 175 8.67 -1.32 -4.51
N ARG A 176 9.69 -2.14 -4.80
CA ARG A 176 10.86 -1.69 -5.58
C ARG A 176 10.43 -1.22 -6.97
N LEU A 177 11.04 -0.13 -7.42
CA LEU A 177 10.75 0.57 -8.67
C LEU A 177 11.97 0.54 -9.60
N ASN A 178 11.74 0.87 -10.88
CA ASN A 178 12.78 1.03 -11.90
C ASN A 178 13.75 -0.18 -11.91
N VAL A 179 15.05 0.06 -12.05
CA VAL A 179 16.09 -0.96 -12.14
C VAL A 179 16.10 -1.91 -10.92
N LEU A 180 15.76 -1.42 -9.72
CA LEU A 180 15.75 -2.26 -8.52
C LEU A 180 14.55 -3.22 -8.51
N GLY A 181 13.42 -2.82 -9.09
CA GLY A 181 12.22 -3.64 -9.17
C GLY A 181 12.09 -4.48 -10.44
N PHE A 182 12.68 -4.05 -11.55
CA PHE A 182 12.30 -4.53 -12.88
C PHE A 182 13.47 -4.77 -13.83
N LEU A 183 14.71 -4.76 -13.33
CA LEU A 183 15.85 -5.23 -14.12
C LEU A 183 15.69 -6.72 -14.45
N ALA A 184 15.95 -7.05 -15.71
CA ALA A 184 16.00 -8.42 -16.19
C ALA A 184 17.26 -8.62 -17.04
N GLY A 185 17.91 -9.76 -16.88
CA GLY A 185 19.14 -10.11 -17.57
C GLY A 185 19.39 -11.62 -17.49
N ARG A 186 20.22 -12.14 -18.40
CA ARG A 186 20.53 -13.58 -18.45
C ARG A 186 21.27 -14.02 -17.20
N GLU A 187 22.15 -13.17 -16.69
CA GLU A 187 22.97 -13.37 -15.51
C GLU A 187 22.10 -13.44 -14.25
N LEU A 188 21.16 -12.50 -14.10
CA LEU A 188 20.19 -12.51 -13.00
C LEU A 188 19.26 -13.74 -13.06
N ALA A 189 18.85 -14.15 -14.25
CA ALA A 189 18.05 -15.36 -14.42
C ALA A 189 18.83 -16.63 -14.06
N ALA A 190 20.11 -16.71 -14.44
CA ALA A 190 20.98 -17.82 -14.08
C ALA A 190 21.24 -17.88 -12.57
N GLU A 191 21.47 -16.73 -11.93
CA GLU A 191 21.62 -16.65 -10.48
C GLU A 191 20.35 -17.11 -9.75
N ALA A 192 19.18 -16.59 -10.15
CA ALA A 192 17.90 -16.98 -9.57
C ALA A 192 17.66 -18.49 -9.74
N ALA A 193 17.92 -19.05 -10.92
CA ALA A 193 17.78 -20.47 -11.20
C ALA A 193 18.69 -21.33 -10.31
N ALA A 194 19.95 -20.93 -10.10
CA ALA A 194 20.89 -21.63 -9.23
C ALA A 194 20.43 -21.67 -7.75
N ARG A 195 19.51 -20.78 -7.37
CA ARG A 195 18.94 -20.66 -6.01
C ARG A 195 17.51 -21.19 -5.91
N GLY A 196 16.90 -21.65 -7.01
CA GLY A 196 15.49 -22.04 -7.04
C GLY A 196 14.53 -20.86 -6.88
N GLU A 197 14.96 -19.65 -7.23
CA GLU A 197 14.17 -18.42 -7.11
C GLU A 197 13.56 -18.00 -8.45
N ALA A 198 12.53 -17.16 -8.38
CA ALA A 198 11.98 -16.51 -9.56
C ALA A 198 12.92 -15.41 -10.08
N ALA A 199 12.98 -15.23 -11.40
CA ALA A 199 13.77 -14.20 -12.07
C ALA A 199 12.90 -13.03 -12.55
N GLY A 200 13.44 -11.81 -12.47
CA GLY A 200 12.77 -10.58 -12.91
C GLY A 200 11.54 -10.20 -12.09
N ASN A 201 10.98 -9.02 -12.39
CA ASN A 201 9.75 -8.50 -11.78
C ASN A 201 9.76 -8.47 -10.25
N MET A 202 10.89 -8.14 -9.63
CA MET A 202 11.03 -8.04 -8.18
C MET A 202 10.00 -7.10 -7.55
N GLY A 203 9.64 -6.00 -8.21
CA GLY A 203 8.57 -5.11 -7.73
C GLY A 203 7.18 -5.78 -7.69
N LEU A 204 6.88 -6.73 -8.59
CA LEU A 204 5.63 -7.51 -8.52
C LEU A 204 5.69 -8.57 -7.41
N TRP A 205 6.87 -9.14 -7.15
CA TRP A 205 7.08 -10.05 -6.03
C TRP A 205 6.97 -9.33 -4.68
N ASP A 206 7.44 -8.08 -4.59
CA ASP A 206 7.28 -7.22 -3.41
C ASP A 206 5.80 -6.99 -3.09
N GLN A 207 5.01 -6.62 -4.11
CA GLN A 207 3.57 -6.49 -3.98
C GLN A 207 2.89 -7.80 -3.55
N ARG A 208 3.36 -8.95 -4.09
CA ARG A 208 2.84 -10.26 -3.69
C ARG A 208 3.17 -10.56 -2.22
N ALA A 209 4.39 -10.27 -1.78
CA ALA A 209 4.80 -10.45 -0.39
C ALA A 209 3.97 -9.57 0.57
N ALA A 210 3.71 -8.31 0.19
CA ALA A 210 2.82 -7.42 0.95
C ALA A 210 1.36 -7.91 0.98
N LEU A 211 0.85 -8.45 -0.12
CA LEU A 211 -0.50 -9.02 -0.18
C LEU A 211 -0.62 -10.26 0.71
N GLU A 212 0.39 -11.13 0.69
CA GLU A 212 0.43 -12.32 1.56
C GLU A 212 0.61 -11.93 3.03
N TRP A 213 1.42 -10.91 3.34
CA TRP A 213 1.48 -10.34 4.68
C TRP A 213 0.11 -9.82 5.10
N THR A 214 -0.61 -9.12 4.22
CA THR A 214 -1.95 -8.61 4.49
C THR A 214 -2.92 -9.75 4.81
N ARG A 215 -2.97 -10.78 3.97
CA ARG A 215 -3.77 -11.99 4.24
C ARG A 215 -3.44 -12.60 5.61
N ASP A 216 -2.16 -12.72 5.93
CA ASP A 216 -1.70 -13.42 7.13
C ASP A 216 -1.93 -12.59 8.41
N ARG A 217 -1.94 -11.25 8.32
CA ARG A 217 -1.78 -10.36 9.48
C ARG A 217 -2.88 -9.30 9.66
N ILE A 218 -3.69 -9.01 8.65
CA ILE A 218 -4.63 -7.87 8.72
C ILE A 218 -5.74 -8.02 9.76
N ALA A 219 -6.02 -9.26 10.19
CA ALA A 219 -6.91 -9.54 11.31
C ALA A 219 -6.44 -8.89 12.61
N CYS A 220 -5.12 -8.75 12.81
CA CYS A 220 -4.55 -8.04 13.96
C CYS A 220 -4.90 -6.54 13.97
N PHE A 221 -5.35 -5.98 12.84
CA PHE A 221 -5.76 -4.57 12.68
C PHE A 221 -7.29 -4.43 12.49
N GLY A 222 -8.05 -5.50 12.76
CA GLY A 222 -9.50 -5.52 12.61
C GLY A 222 -10.01 -5.69 11.18
N GLY A 223 -9.14 -6.07 10.23
CA GLY A 223 -9.55 -6.41 8.86
C GLY A 223 -9.99 -7.87 8.71
N ASP A 224 -10.84 -8.14 7.72
CA ASP A 224 -11.29 -9.46 7.32
C ASP A 224 -10.35 -10.03 6.23
N PRO A 225 -9.47 -11.01 6.54
CA PRO A 225 -8.54 -11.58 5.58
C PRO A 225 -9.22 -12.40 4.47
N ALA A 226 -10.49 -12.80 4.66
CA ALA A 226 -11.29 -13.51 3.65
C ALA A 226 -11.98 -12.56 2.66
N ASN A 227 -11.89 -11.24 2.87
CA ASN A 227 -12.60 -10.22 2.10
C ASN A 227 -11.66 -9.11 1.58
N ILE A 228 -10.57 -9.52 0.91
CA ILE A 228 -9.58 -8.61 0.34
C ILE A 228 -9.96 -8.23 -1.10
N THR A 229 -9.98 -6.92 -1.35
CA THR A 229 -10.06 -6.32 -2.68
C THR A 229 -8.69 -5.78 -3.05
N VAL A 230 -8.10 -6.26 -4.16
CA VAL A 230 -6.86 -5.69 -4.69
C VAL A 230 -7.21 -4.58 -5.67
N ALA A 231 -6.72 -3.37 -5.41
CA ALA A 231 -7.00 -2.19 -6.20
C ALA A 231 -5.72 -1.46 -6.60
N GLY A 232 -5.79 -0.63 -7.63
CA GLY A 232 -4.70 0.26 -7.94
C GLY A 232 -4.99 1.21 -9.08
N TYR A 233 -4.12 2.20 -9.25
CA TYR A 233 -4.23 3.23 -10.27
C TYR A 233 -3.09 3.16 -11.29
N SER A 234 -3.40 3.23 -12.59
CA SER A 234 -2.42 3.22 -13.68
C SER A 234 -1.50 1.99 -13.65
N ALA A 235 -0.20 2.13 -13.34
CA ALA A 235 0.72 1.00 -13.14
C ALA A 235 0.31 0.12 -11.94
N GLY A 236 -0.37 0.69 -10.94
CA GLY A 236 -0.97 -0.04 -9.84
C GLY A 236 -2.18 -0.87 -10.27
N ALA A 237 -2.97 -0.38 -11.24
CA ALA A 237 -4.06 -1.17 -11.84
C ALA A 237 -3.49 -2.34 -12.67
N TYR A 238 -2.43 -2.11 -13.45
CA TYR A 238 -1.69 -3.19 -14.12
C TYR A 238 -1.17 -4.22 -13.11
N SER A 239 -0.59 -3.74 -12.00
CA SER A 239 -0.11 -4.58 -10.91
C SER A 239 -1.23 -5.41 -10.29
N ALA A 240 -2.40 -4.81 -10.01
CA ALA A 240 -3.57 -5.52 -9.50
C ALA A 240 -4.01 -6.68 -10.42
N PHE A 241 -3.96 -6.46 -11.74
CA PHE A 241 -4.21 -7.53 -12.71
C PHE A 241 -3.14 -8.62 -12.64
N GLN A 242 -1.85 -8.27 -12.54
CA GLN A 242 -0.77 -9.27 -12.42
C GLN A 242 -0.90 -10.10 -11.15
N GLN A 243 -1.29 -9.51 -10.02
CA GLN A 243 -1.54 -10.25 -8.78
C GLN A 243 -2.72 -11.22 -8.92
N LEU A 244 -3.81 -10.80 -9.56
CA LEU A 244 -4.95 -11.68 -9.85
C LEU A 244 -4.55 -12.82 -10.78
N ALA A 245 -3.83 -12.52 -11.86
CA ALA A 245 -3.35 -13.53 -12.79
C ALA A 245 -2.44 -14.54 -12.07
N HIS A 246 -1.47 -14.06 -11.29
CA HIS A 246 -0.62 -14.94 -10.50
C HIS A 246 -1.44 -15.85 -9.59
N GLU A 247 -2.43 -15.30 -8.89
CA GLU A 247 -3.30 -16.08 -8.01
C GLU A 247 -4.08 -17.16 -8.74
N LEU A 248 -4.74 -16.83 -9.85
CA LEU A 248 -5.54 -17.78 -10.63
C LEU A 248 -4.72 -18.90 -11.25
N TRP A 249 -3.46 -18.63 -11.63
CA TRP A 249 -2.65 -19.56 -12.43
C TRP A 249 -1.52 -20.24 -11.66
N ARG A 250 -1.15 -19.76 -10.48
CA ARG A 250 0.04 -20.20 -9.73
C ARG A 250 -0.20 -20.48 -8.26
N VAL A 251 -1.35 -20.09 -7.71
CA VAL A 251 -1.67 -20.27 -6.30
C VAL A 251 -2.78 -21.30 -6.17
N ALA A 252 -2.63 -22.24 -5.24
CA ALA A 252 -3.65 -23.22 -4.96
C ALA A 252 -4.92 -22.54 -4.39
N PRO A 253 -6.14 -23.03 -4.71
CA PRO A 253 -7.39 -22.37 -4.31
C PRO A 253 -7.53 -22.12 -2.80
N ASP A 254 -6.98 -22.99 -1.96
CA ASP A 254 -6.98 -22.89 -0.50
C ASP A 254 -6.04 -21.79 0.03
N ARG A 255 -5.12 -21.29 -0.79
CA ARG A 255 -4.16 -20.22 -0.47
C ARG A 255 -4.50 -18.88 -1.11
N ALA A 256 -5.51 -18.84 -1.97
CA ALA A 256 -5.99 -17.62 -2.63
C ALA A 256 -6.66 -16.66 -1.63
N CYS A 257 -6.46 -15.36 -1.81
CA CYS A 257 -6.97 -14.34 -0.90
C CYS A 257 -7.65 -13.15 -1.59
N ILE A 258 -7.46 -12.97 -2.90
CA ILE A 258 -8.06 -11.92 -3.70
C ILE A 258 -9.52 -12.28 -3.97
N ARG A 259 -10.44 -11.56 -3.32
CA ARG A 259 -11.88 -11.75 -3.52
C ARG A 259 -12.44 -10.87 -4.62
N ARG A 260 -11.88 -9.67 -4.79
CA ARG A 260 -12.29 -8.68 -5.80
C ARG A 260 -11.08 -7.93 -6.32
N VAL A 261 -11.23 -7.35 -7.51
CA VAL A 261 -10.22 -6.46 -8.10
C VAL A 261 -10.87 -5.19 -8.60
N ALA A 262 -10.23 -4.04 -8.36
CA ALA A 262 -10.64 -2.74 -8.90
C ALA A 262 -9.46 -2.06 -9.62
N MET A 263 -9.63 -1.80 -10.93
CA MET A 263 -8.58 -1.27 -11.79
C MET A 263 -8.95 0.15 -12.23
N PHE A 264 -8.18 1.14 -11.78
CA PHE A 264 -8.41 2.55 -12.13
C PHE A 264 -7.43 2.99 -13.22
N SER A 265 -7.95 3.42 -14.36
CA SER A 265 -7.18 3.93 -15.50
C SER A 265 -6.14 2.94 -16.05
N ASN A 266 -6.46 1.64 -16.02
CA ASN A 266 -5.79 0.56 -16.76
C ASN A 266 -6.72 -0.67 -16.80
N GLY A 267 -6.44 -1.65 -17.65
CA GLY A 267 -7.29 -2.84 -17.83
C GLY A 267 -6.48 -4.09 -18.17
N PRO A 268 -7.09 -5.29 -18.09
CA PRO A 268 -6.47 -6.48 -18.66
C PRO A 268 -6.27 -6.24 -20.15
N GLY A 269 -5.21 -6.80 -20.73
CA GLY A 269 -5.06 -6.82 -22.18
C GLY A 269 -6.26 -7.54 -22.80
N THR A 270 -7.14 -6.81 -23.48
CA THR A 270 -8.29 -7.41 -24.17
C THR A 270 -7.85 -7.94 -25.51
N THR A 271 -8.29 -9.14 -25.87
CA THR A 271 -8.20 -9.60 -27.26
C THR A 271 -8.89 -8.57 -28.16
N PRO A 272 -8.25 -8.12 -29.27
CA PRO A 272 -8.90 -7.24 -30.21
C PRO A 272 -10.23 -7.85 -30.66
N LYS A 273 -11.28 -7.03 -30.71
CA LYS A 273 -12.55 -7.45 -31.32
C LYS A 273 -12.27 -7.91 -32.75
N THR A 274 -12.85 -9.02 -33.15
CA THR A 274 -12.91 -9.40 -34.56
C THR A 274 -13.69 -8.33 -35.34
N VAL A 275 -13.46 -8.26 -36.66
CA VAL A 275 -14.19 -7.35 -37.55
C VAL A 275 -15.71 -7.54 -37.41
N ALA A 276 -16.17 -8.78 -37.23
CA ALA A 276 -17.58 -9.11 -37.03
C ALA A 276 -18.15 -8.51 -35.73
N GLU A 277 -17.40 -8.59 -34.62
CA GLU A 277 -17.80 -8.02 -33.32
C GLU A 277 -17.75 -6.50 -33.30
N ALA A 278 -16.83 -5.89 -34.06
CA ALA A 278 -16.73 -4.44 -34.20
C ALA A 278 -17.82 -3.85 -35.10
N ALA A 279 -18.26 -4.58 -36.13
CA ALA A 279 -19.26 -4.11 -37.11
C ALA A 279 -20.62 -3.74 -36.48
N GLY A 280 -21.01 -4.37 -35.37
CA GLY A 280 -22.24 -4.06 -34.64
C GLY A 280 -22.20 -2.71 -33.91
N ALA A 281 -21.02 -2.25 -33.47
CA ALA A 281 -20.84 -0.97 -32.79
C ALA A 281 -20.85 0.21 -33.77
N VAL A 282 -20.27 0.04 -34.96
CA VAL A 282 -20.24 1.06 -36.02
C VAL A 282 -21.65 1.39 -36.54
N ARG A 283 -22.57 0.41 -36.56
CA ARG A 283 -23.98 0.65 -36.96
C ARG A 283 -24.76 1.52 -35.97
N ARG A 284 -24.29 1.67 -34.71
CA ARG A 284 -24.94 2.46 -33.66
C ARG A 284 -24.28 3.81 -33.41
N ALA A 285 -23.15 4.11 -34.06
CA ALA A 285 -22.51 5.41 -33.96
C ALA A 285 -23.35 6.47 -34.71
N PRO A 286 -23.61 7.65 -34.12
CA PRO A 286 -24.29 8.73 -34.82
C PRO A 286 -23.52 9.10 -36.10
N ARG A 287 -24.23 9.44 -37.18
CA ARG A 287 -23.66 9.73 -38.52
C ARG A 287 -22.49 10.72 -38.51
N ALA A 288 -22.37 11.58 -37.50
CA ALA A 288 -21.29 12.55 -37.34
C ALA A 288 -19.90 11.96 -37.01
N ALA A 289 -19.80 10.67 -36.66
CA ALA A 289 -18.52 10.01 -36.37
C ALA A 289 -17.92 9.25 -37.57
N ARG A 290 -18.52 9.36 -38.76
CA ARG A 290 -17.94 8.82 -39.99
C ARG A 290 -16.86 9.78 -40.48
N ILE A 291 -15.62 9.53 -40.08
CA ILE A 291 -14.46 10.15 -40.71
C ILE A 291 -14.43 9.63 -42.16
N ASP A 292 -14.64 10.53 -43.11
CA ASP A 292 -14.49 10.22 -44.54
C ASP A 292 -13.01 9.89 -44.78
N ALA A 293 -12.70 8.60 -44.82
CA ALA A 293 -11.43 8.14 -45.36
C ALA A 293 -11.54 8.18 -46.89
N GLN A 294 -11.35 9.36 -47.47
CA GLN A 294 -10.95 9.46 -48.86
C GLN A 294 -9.47 9.09 -48.95
N LEU A 295 -9.22 7.84 -49.34
CA LEU A 295 -7.99 7.39 -49.99
C LEU A 295 -8.29 7.15 -51.46
#